data_AF-A0AAD4C4S8-F1
#
_entry.id   AF-A0AAD4C4S8-F1
#
_cell.length_a   1.000
_cell.length_b   1.000
_cell.length_c   1.000
_cell.angle_alpha   90.00
_cell.angle_beta   90.00
_cell.angle_gamma   90.00
#
_symmetry.space_group_name_H-M   'P 1'
#
loop_
_entity.id
_entity.type
_entity.pdbx_description
1 polymer ?
#
loop_
_entity_poly.entity_id
_entity_poly.type
_entity_poly.pdbx_seq_one_letter_code
_entity_poly.pdbx_strand_id
1 'polypeptide(L)'
;MALLAKQELVAEVKEHKINSAKSTLKHLEEYFTCPLCFEIMACPYALTPRNCGHTFCATCILKWFFSRLHKGCGGWHEAVDCPLCRSTLPHTPERTPRSTSCFPFIPNRTADIAIRGLIKTISHELASASTVAPNPLSDWFEDGHSKQEWSKRERAGRIEMSSIAAQWNVMKPTDFVNIKNRLEV
;
A
#
# COMPACT_ATOMS: atom_id res chain seq x y z
N MET A 1 -0.64 -30.32 -41.16
CA MET A 1 -1.86 -29.52 -40.87
C MET A 1 -2.20 -29.49 -39.39
N ALA A 2 -2.51 -30.62 -38.72
CA ALA A 2 -2.92 -30.62 -37.31
C ALA A 2 -1.91 -30.03 -36.30
N LEU A 3 -0.59 -30.23 -36.53
CA LEU A 3 0.45 -29.68 -35.66
C LEU A 3 0.55 -28.15 -35.73
N LEU A 4 0.38 -27.58 -36.93
CA LEU A 4 0.43 -26.14 -37.16
C LEU A 4 -0.78 -25.45 -36.50
N ALA A 5 -1.98 -25.99 -36.66
CA ALA A 5 -3.19 -25.47 -36.01
C ALA A 5 -3.08 -25.51 -34.47
N LYS A 6 -2.43 -26.53 -33.91
CA LYS A 6 -2.15 -26.61 -32.46
C LYS A 6 -1.16 -25.53 -32.02
N GLN A 7 -0.14 -25.23 -32.83
CA GLN A 7 0.84 -24.19 -32.53
C GLN A 7 0.22 -22.78 -32.59
N GLU A 8 -0.63 -22.52 -33.58
CA GLU A 8 -1.38 -21.26 -33.72
C GLU A 8 -2.31 -21.02 -32.52
N LEU A 9 -3.09 -22.03 -32.12
CA LEU A 9 -3.97 -21.92 -30.96
C LEU A 9 -3.20 -21.62 -29.67
N VAL A 10 -2.02 -22.24 -29.48
CA VAL A 10 -1.16 -21.96 -28.31
C VAL A 10 -0.64 -20.52 -28.35
N ALA A 11 -0.29 -19.99 -29.52
CA ALA A 11 0.17 -18.62 -29.67
C ALA A 11 -0.95 -17.61 -29.34
N GLU A 12 -2.16 -17.83 -29.86
CA GLU A 12 -3.33 -16.98 -29.57
C GLU A 12 -3.68 -16.96 -28.08
N VAL A 13 -3.69 -18.13 -27.43
CA VAL A 13 -3.94 -18.22 -25.98
C VAL A 13 -2.88 -17.44 -25.21
N LYS A 14 -1.60 -17.57 -25.55
CA LYS A 14 -0.52 -16.81 -24.90
C LYS A 14 -0.69 -15.31 -25.07
N GLU A 15 -1.03 -14.85 -26.27
CA GLU A 15 -1.26 -13.43 -26.53
C GLU A 15 -2.45 -12.89 -25.72
N HIS A 16 -3.54 -13.65 -25.66
CA HIS A 16 -4.70 -13.29 -24.83
C HIS A 16 -4.34 -13.14 -23.34
N LYS A 17 -3.54 -14.08 -22.81
CA LYS A 17 -3.05 -14.03 -21.42
C LYS A 17 -2.19 -12.80 -21.14
N ILE A 18 -1.29 -12.46 -22.07
CA ILE A 18 -0.45 -11.24 -21.95
C ILE A 18 -1.34 -9.99 -21.97
N ASN A 19 -2.31 -9.91 -22.87
CA ASN A 19 -3.19 -8.75 -22.97
C ASN A 19 -4.10 -8.59 -21.75
N SER A 20 -4.60 -9.71 -21.19
CA SER A 20 -5.32 -9.74 -19.91
C SER A 20 -4.47 -9.20 -18.76
N ALA A 21 -3.21 -9.66 -18.65
CA ALA A 21 -2.26 -9.16 -17.65
C ALA A 21 -1.97 -7.66 -17.81
N LYS A 22 -1.78 -7.16 -19.04
CA LYS A 22 -1.60 -5.73 -19.33
C LYS A 22 -2.80 -4.89 -18.87
N SER A 23 -4.02 -5.33 -19.19
CA SER A 23 -5.23 -4.64 -18.77
C SER A 23 -5.37 -4.61 -17.24
N THR A 24 -4.99 -5.71 -16.59
CA THR A 24 -5.03 -5.82 -15.12
C THR A 24 -4.02 -4.89 -14.45
N LEU A 25 -2.80 -4.80 -14.99
CA LEU A 25 -1.79 -3.88 -14.49
C LEU A 25 -2.23 -2.42 -14.67
N LYS A 26 -2.74 -2.06 -15.85
CA LYS A 26 -3.29 -0.72 -16.11
C LYS A 26 -4.39 -0.36 -15.11
N HIS A 27 -5.27 -1.31 -14.79
CA HIS A 27 -6.32 -1.10 -13.78
C HIS A 27 -5.75 -0.85 -12.38
N LEU A 28 -4.67 -1.54 -11.99
CA LEU A 28 -3.97 -1.25 -10.73
C LEU A 28 -3.38 0.16 -10.72
N GLU A 29 -2.71 0.56 -11.80
CA GLU A 29 -2.08 1.87 -11.94
C GLU A 29 -3.10 3.01 -11.91
N GLU A 30 -4.26 2.83 -12.55
CA GLU A 30 -5.31 3.85 -12.61
C GLU A 30 -6.05 4.03 -11.28
N TYR A 31 -6.37 2.94 -10.57
CA TYR A 31 -7.31 3.00 -9.43
C TYR A 31 -6.65 2.74 -8.07
N PHE A 32 -5.45 2.17 -8.03
CA PHE A 32 -4.81 1.74 -6.79
C PHE A 32 -3.43 2.36 -6.56
N THR A 33 -3.14 3.50 -7.18
CA THR A 33 -1.90 4.24 -6.98
C THR A 33 -1.96 5.11 -5.72
N CYS A 34 -0.93 4.99 -4.88
CA CYS A 34 -0.79 5.80 -3.68
C CYS A 34 -0.42 7.24 -4.06
N PRO A 35 -1.16 8.27 -3.62
CA PRO A 35 -0.87 9.66 -4.00
C PRO A 35 0.37 10.25 -3.32
N LEU A 36 1.00 9.53 -2.37
CA LEU A 36 2.22 9.97 -1.69
C LEU A 36 3.50 9.43 -2.32
N CYS A 37 3.48 8.21 -2.86
CA CYS A 37 4.65 7.59 -3.48
C CYS A 37 4.49 7.29 -4.97
N PHE A 38 3.29 7.50 -5.52
CA PHE A 38 2.94 7.24 -6.93
C PHE A 38 3.15 5.80 -7.40
N GLU A 39 3.20 4.86 -6.45
CA GLU A 39 3.28 3.43 -6.70
C GLU A 39 1.95 2.75 -6.37
N ILE A 40 1.73 1.55 -6.92
CA ILE A 40 0.62 0.69 -6.49
C ILE A 40 0.66 0.53 -4.97
N MET A 41 -0.48 0.78 -4.33
CA MET A 41 -0.63 0.82 -2.89
C MET A 41 -0.23 -0.51 -2.26
N ALA A 42 0.62 -0.43 -1.24
CA ALA A 42 1.06 -1.57 -0.46
C ALA A 42 0.53 -1.43 0.98
N CYS A 43 -0.21 -2.44 1.45
CA CYS A 43 -0.91 -2.42 2.73
C CYS A 43 -1.76 -1.14 2.91
N PRO A 44 -2.87 -0.99 2.16
CA PRO A 44 -3.63 0.25 2.12
C PRO A 44 -4.34 0.54 3.45
N TYR A 45 -4.14 1.76 3.96
CA TYR A 45 -4.85 2.31 5.12
C TYR A 45 -5.60 3.58 4.73
N ALA A 46 -6.85 3.66 5.14
CA ALA A 46 -7.68 4.84 5.01
C ALA A 46 -7.52 5.72 6.25
N LEU A 47 -7.52 7.03 6.03
CA LEU A 47 -7.82 7.97 7.10
C LEU A 47 -9.27 7.76 7.56
N THR A 48 -9.52 7.91 8.85
CA THR A 48 -10.85 7.73 9.45
C THR A 48 -11.98 8.38 8.59
N PRO A 49 -13.05 7.64 8.23
CA PRO A 49 -14.09 8.13 7.30
C PRO A 49 -14.86 9.36 7.78
N ARG A 50 -14.88 9.63 9.10
CA ARG A 50 -15.44 10.87 9.65
C ARG A 50 -14.69 12.12 9.18
N ASN A 51 -13.52 11.97 8.57
CA ASN A 51 -12.67 13.08 8.14
C ASN A 51 -12.58 13.13 6.60
N CYS A 52 -12.18 12.03 5.94
CA CYS A 52 -12.17 11.99 4.47
C CYS A 52 -12.14 10.60 3.82
N GLY A 53 -11.68 9.54 4.51
CA GLY A 53 -11.62 8.19 3.93
C GLY A 53 -10.50 7.96 2.90
N HIS A 54 -9.68 8.97 2.58
CA HIS A 54 -8.60 8.82 1.60
C HIS A 54 -7.58 7.76 2.04
N THR A 55 -7.13 6.96 1.07
CA THR A 55 -6.34 5.76 1.28
C THR A 55 -4.93 5.92 0.71
N PHE A 56 -3.94 5.36 1.43
CA PHE A 56 -2.52 5.45 1.12
C PHE A 56 -1.84 4.13 1.49
N CYS A 57 -0.58 3.93 1.07
CA CYS A 57 0.27 2.91 1.68
C CYS A 57 0.42 3.16 3.19
N ALA A 58 0.41 2.10 3.98
CA ALA A 58 0.64 2.17 5.43
C ALA A 58 1.89 2.98 5.81
N THR A 59 3.04 2.66 5.22
CA THR A 59 4.31 3.35 5.53
C THR A 59 4.29 4.81 5.09
N CYS A 60 3.69 5.13 3.94
CA CYS A 60 3.61 6.51 3.44
C CYS A 60 2.80 7.41 4.39
N ILE A 61 1.62 6.96 4.81
CA ILE A 61 0.78 7.78 5.69
C ILE A 61 1.35 7.87 7.12
N LEU A 62 2.04 6.83 7.60
CA LEU A 62 2.80 6.89 8.85
C LEU A 62 3.93 7.92 8.74
N LYS A 63 4.76 7.87 7.69
CA LYS A 63 5.83 8.85 7.46
C LYS A 63 5.28 10.27 7.41
N TRP A 64 4.18 10.50 6.67
CA TRP A 64 3.52 11.80 6.64
C TRP A 64 3.10 12.27 8.05
N PHE A 65 2.39 11.42 8.79
CA PHE A 65 1.86 11.78 10.10
C PHE A 65 2.95 12.06 11.14
N PHE A 66 3.97 11.19 11.20
CA PHE A 66 5.11 11.36 12.11
C PHE A 66 6.08 12.45 11.67
N SER A 67 6.10 12.86 10.39
CA SER A 67 6.89 14.03 9.95
C SER A 67 6.47 15.31 10.69
N ARG A 68 5.20 15.41 11.08
CA ARG A 68 4.61 16.55 11.83
C ARG A 68 4.84 16.50 13.34
N LEU A 69 5.40 15.40 13.85
CA LEU A 69 5.75 15.27 15.26
C LEU A 69 6.99 16.12 15.59
N HIS A 70 6.91 16.93 16.64
CA HIS A 70 8.04 17.70 17.14
C HIS A 70 9.07 16.80 17.84
N LYS A 71 10.32 16.77 17.35
CA LYS A 71 11.39 15.90 17.88
C LYS A 71 11.72 16.16 19.35
N GLY A 72 11.64 17.41 19.81
CA GLY A 72 12.05 17.80 21.16
C GLY A 72 11.12 17.29 22.25
N CYS A 73 9.80 17.34 22.03
CA CYS A 73 8.80 16.97 23.05
C CYS A 73 8.02 15.69 22.72
N GLY A 74 8.04 15.21 21.48
CA GLY A 74 7.24 14.05 21.05
C GLY A 74 5.73 14.33 20.97
N GLY A 75 5.34 15.59 20.75
CA GLY A 75 3.96 16.03 20.55
C GLY A 75 3.69 16.56 19.14
N TRP A 76 2.42 16.65 18.76
CA TRP A 76 1.96 17.39 17.58
C TRP A 76 1.42 18.75 18.05
N HIS A 77 2.15 19.82 17.76
CA HIS A 77 1.74 21.19 18.16
C HIS A 77 0.69 21.79 17.21
N GLU A 78 0.52 21.19 16.04
CA GLU A 78 -0.43 21.59 15.02
C GLU A 78 -1.29 20.38 14.65
N ALA A 79 -2.52 20.64 14.23
CA ALA A 79 -3.38 19.60 13.71
C ALA A 79 -2.76 19.00 12.44
N VAL A 80 -2.76 17.68 12.32
CA VAL A 80 -2.26 17.00 11.12
C VAL A 80 -3.42 16.88 10.14
N ASP A 81 -3.20 17.29 8.90
CA ASP A 81 -4.21 17.21 7.85
C ASP A 81 -3.97 16.04 6.88
N CYS A 82 -5.04 15.61 6.23
CA CYS A 82 -4.98 14.70 5.10
C CYS A 82 -4.10 15.31 3.99
N PRO A 83 -3.08 14.59 3.48
CA PRO A 83 -2.21 15.12 2.43
C PRO A 83 -2.92 15.29 1.09
N LEU A 84 -4.09 14.66 0.89
CA LEU A 84 -4.84 14.74 -0.36
C LEU A 84 -5.88 15.88 -0.36
N CYS A 85 -6.70 15.99 0.69
CA CYS A 85 -7.84 16.92 0.72
C CYS A 85 -7.81 17.94 1.86
N ARG A 86 -6.75 17.92 2.68
CA ARG A 86 -6.57 18.82 3.84
C ARG A 86 -7.62 18.71 4.94
N SER A 87 -8.47 17.68 4.93
CA SER A 87 -9.33 17.38 6.08
C SER A 87 -8.47 17.08 7.31
N THR A 88 -8.71 17.79 8.40
CA THR A 88 -8.00 17.62 9.67
C THR A 88 -8.23 16.25 10.26
N LEU A 89 -7.18 15.61 10.78
CA LEU A 89 -7.23 14.30 11.43
C LEU A 89 -7.63 14.39 12.91
N PRO A 90 -8.06 13.26 13.52
CA PRO A 90 -8.28 13.20 14.96
C PRO A 90 -7.07 13.69 15.75
N HIS A 91 -7.33 14.56 16.73
CA HIS A 91 -6.31 15.01 17.68
C HIS A 91 -5.79 13.83 18.50
N THR A 92 -4.47 13.75 18.67
CA THR A 92 -3.79 12.74 19.50
C THR A 92 -3.51 13.31 20.89
N PRO A 93 -4.27 12.93 21.94
CA PRO A 93 -4.05 13.45 23.29
C PRO A 93 -2.70 13.00 23.85
N GLU A 94 -2.05 13.84 24.64
CA GLU A 94 -0.79 13.48 25.33
C GLU A 94 -1.01 12.51 26.49
N ARG A 95 -2.18 12.59 27.14
CA ARG A 95 -2.51 11.75 28.30
C ARG A 95 -2.84 10.33 27.88
N THR A 96 -2.21 9.37 28.55
CA THR A 96 -2.54 7.94 28.47
C THR A 96 -3.39 7.51 29.68
N PRO A 97 -4.27 6.51 29.55
CA PRO A 97 -4.54 5.74 28.35
C PRO A 97 -5.34 6.53 27.29
N ARG A 98 -4.89 6.49 26.04
CA ARG A 98 -5.60 7.09 24.89
C ARG A 98 -6.73 6.18 24.42
N SER A 99 -7.84 6.80 23.99
CA SER A 99 -8.90 6.07 23.27
C SER A 99 -8.35 5.53 21.94
N THR A 100 -8.75 4.32 21.55
CA THR A 100 -8.43 3.77 20.22
C THR A 100 -9.00 4.63 19.08
N SER A 101 -10.05 5.42 19.36
CA SER A 101 -10.67 6.32 18.38
C SER A 101 -9.79 7.52 17.99
N CYS A 102 -8.72 7.82 18.73
CA CYS A 102 -7.75 8.85 18.31
C CYS A 102 -6.63 8.31 17.42
N PHE A 103 -6.61 7.00 17.13
CA PHE A 103 -5.74 6.46 16.10
C PHE A 103 -6.34 6.79 14.72
N PRO A 104 -5.67 7.58 13.87
CA PRO A 104 -6.29 8.19 12.68
C PRO A 104 -6.42 7.23 11.49
N PHE A 105 -5.90 6.00 11.60
CA PHE A 105 -5.78 5.05 10.49
C PHE A 105 -6.67 3.83 10.68
N ILE A 106 -7.36 3.44 9.60
CA ILE A 106 -8.17 2.23 9.54
C ILE A 106 -7.68 1.39 8.35
N PRO A 107 -7.48 0.07 8.50
CA PRO A 107 -7.10 -0.77 7.37
C PRO A 107 -8.19 -0.76 6.29
N ASN A 108 -7.84 -0.44 5.05
CA ASN A 108 -8.76 -0.51 3.92
C ASN A 108 -8.73 -1.94 3.35
N ARG A 109 -9.46 -2.85 4.02
CA ARG A 109 -9.47 -4.28 3.68
C ARG A 109 -9.99 -4.54 2.27
N THR A 110 -10.97 -3.77 1.80
CA THR A 110 -11.52 -3.91 0.45
C THR A 110 -10.45 -3.60 -0.60
N ALA A 111 -9.72 -2.49 -0.46
CA ALA A 111 -8.60 -2.17 -1.34
C ALA A 111 -7.47 -3.22 -1.24
N ASP A 112 -7.12 -3.66 -0.03
CA ASP A 112 -6.07 -4.67 0.17
C ASP A 112 -6.38 -5.99 -0.56
N ILE A 113 -7.62 -6.48 -0.44
CA ILE A 113 -8.07 -7.71 -1.11
C ILE A 113 -8.07 -7.52 -2.63
N ALA A 114 -8.58 -6.40 -3.13
CA ALA A 114 -8.61 -6.11 -4.56
C ALA A 114 -7.20 -6.06 -5.16
N ILE A 115 -6.29 -5.29 -4.56
CA ILE A 115 -4.91 -5.14 -5.04
C ILE A 115 -4.20 -6.51 -5.07
N ARG A 116 -4.28 -7.27 -3.97
CA ARG A 116 -3.67 -8.63 -3.92
C ARG A 116 -4.24 -9.55 -4.98
N GLY A 117 -5.55 -9.52 -5.18
CA GLY A 117 -6.23 -10.33 -6.18
C GLY A 117 -5.72 -10.02 -7.58
N LEU A 118 -5.68 -8.73 -7.94
CA LEU A 118 -5.21 -8.28 -9.25
C LEU A 118 -3.72 -8.60 -9.48
N ILE A 119 -2.85 -8.38 -8.49
CA ILE A 119 -1.44 -8.76 -8.58
C ILE A 119 -1.27 -10.27 -8.78
N LYS A 120 -2.04 -11.09 -8.04
CA LYS A 120 -2.04 -12.54 -8.19
C LYS A 120 -2.51 -12.96 -9.58
N THR A 121 -3.53 -12.31 -10.12
CA THR A 121 -4.02 -12.55 -11.49
C THR A 121 -2.90 -12.27 -12.49
N ILE A 122 -2.20 -11.13 -12.39
CA ILE A 122 -1.08 -10.81 -13.28
C ILE A 122 -0.03 -11.93 -13.24
N SER A 123 0.42 -12.33 -12.05
CA SER A 123 1.43 -13.38 -11.93
C SER A 123 0.96 -14.74 -12.49
N HIS A 124 -0.31 -15.09 -12.29
CA HIS A 124 -0.88 -16.33 -12.83
C HIS A 124 -0.93 -16.32 -14.37
N GLU A 125 -1.45 -15.24 -14.96
CA GLU A 125 -1.56 -15.11 -16.42
C GLU A 125 -0.17 -15.15 -17.07
N LEU A 126 0.82 -14.47 -16.47
CA LEU A 126 2.19 -14.45 -16.96
C LEU A 126 2.91 -15.81 -16.81
N ALA A 127 2.73 -16.51 -15.70
CA ALA A 127 3.28 -17.86 -15.52
C ALA A 127 2.72 -18.84 -16.57
N SER A 128 1.41 -18.75 -16.84
CA SER A 128 0.75 -19.59 -17.85
C SER A 128 1.21 -19.31 -19.28
N ALA A 129 1.66 -18.08 -19.57
CA ALA A 129 2.15 -17.71 -20.90
C ALA A 129 3.55 -18.29 -21.21
N SER A 130 4.37 -18.63 -20.19
CA SER A 130 5.72 -19.21 -20.35
C SER A 130 6.61 -18.45 -21.34
N THR A 131 6.53 -17.12 -21.36
CA THR A 131 7.30 -16.23 -22.23
C THR A 131 8.02 -15.17 -21.42
N VAL A 132 9.12 -14.64 -21.97
CA VAL A 132 9.72 -13.39 -21.50
C VAL A 132 8.69 -12.29 -21.79
N ALA A 133 7.92 -11.89 -20.77
CA ALA A 133 6.93 -10.84 -20.95
C ALA A 133 7.62 -9.50 -21.30
N PRO A 134 7.02 -8.66 -22.14
CA PRO A 134 7.52 -7.32 -22.38
C PRO A 134 7.48 -6.48 -21.10
N ASN A 135 8.46 -5.59 -20.93
CA ASN A 135 8.42 -4.59 -19.86
C ASN A 135 7.19 -3.66 -20.07
N PRO A 136 6.44 -3.23 -19.04
CA PRO A 136 6.65 -3.37 -17.59
C PRO A 136 6.11 -4.67 -16.96
N LEU A 137 5.50 -5.58 -17.72
CA LEU A 137 4.88 -6.78 -17.14
C LEU A 137 5.91 -7.73 -16.50
N SER A 138 7.13 -7.77 -17.04
CA SER A 138 8.20 -8.61 -16.51
C SER A 138 8.50 -8.32 -15.03
N ASP A 139 8.34 -7.08 -14.59
CA ASP A 139 8.64 -6.66 -13.22
C ASP A 139 7.58 -7.12 -12.21
N TRP A 140 6.44 -7.64 -12.70
CA TRP A 140 5.33 -8.16 -11.90
C TRP A 140 5.24 -9.69 -11.89
N PHE A 141 6.23 -10.40 -12.46
CA PHE A 141 6.44 -11.83 -12.19
C PHE A 141 6.79 -12.09 -10.72
N GLU A 142 6.73 -13.36 -10.28
CA GLU A 142 7.12 -13.75 -8.91
C GLU A 142 8.47 -13.17 -8.47
N ASP A 143 9.48 -13.27 -9.33
CA ASP A 143 10.82 -12.76 -9.07
C ASP A 143 11.06 -11.36 -9.65
N GLY A 144 10.00 -10.71 -10.14
CA GLY A 144 10.04 -9.37 -10.71
C GLY A 144 10.30 -8.31 -9.64
N HIS A 145 11.13 -7.31 -9.99
CA HIS A 145 11.56 -6.27 -9.06
C HIS A 145 10.38 -5.53 -8.43
N SER A 146 9.41 -5.08 -9.23
CA SER A 146 8.25 -4.32 -8.76
C SER A 146 7.38 -5.14 -7.81
N LYS A 147 7.18 -6.44 -8.08
CA LYS A 147 6.44 -7.32 -7.17
C LYS A 147 7.18 -7.55 -5.85
N GLN A 148 8.48 -7.79 -5.89
CA GLN A 148 9.29 -7.97 -4.69
C GLN A 148 9.28 -6.70 -3.82
N GLU A 149 9.43 -5.53 -4.44
CA GLU A 149 9.40 -4.25 -3.75
C GLU A 149 8.02 -3.96 -3.15
N TRP A 150 6.95 -4.17 -3.92
CA TRP A 150 5.59 -4.07 -3.41
C TRP A 150 5.36 -5.00 -2.19
N SER A 151 5.84 -6.24 -2.27
CA SER A 151 5.72 -7.23 -1.18
C SER A 151 6.50 -6.82 0.08
N LYS A 152 7.70 -6.24 -0.09
CA LYS A 152 8.48 -5.69 1.03
C LYS A 152 7.74 -4.53 1.70
N ARG A 153 7.24 -3.57 0.91
CA ARG A 153 6.45 -2.43 1.41
C ARG A 153 5.18 -2.88 2.12
N GLU A 154 4.50 -3.88 1.58
CA GLU A 154 3.28 -4.45 2.15
C GLU A 154 3.55 -5.05 3.53
N ARG A 155 4.58 -5.90 3.64
CA ARG A 155 4.98 -6.53 4.89
C ARG A 155 5.41 -5.51 5.93
N ALA A 156 6.28 -4.58 5.55
CA ALA A 156 6.75 -3.52 6.45
C ALA A 156 5.59 -2.66 6.95
N GLY A 157 4.69 -2.25 6.05
CA GLY A 157 3.50 -1.49 6.39
C GLY A 157 2.57 -2.20 7.38
N ARG A 158 2.35 -3.51 7.17
CA ARG A 158 1.52 -4.33 8.06
C ARG A 158 2.12 -4.44 9.45
N ILE A 159 3.44 -4.67 9.55
CA ILE A 159 4.16 -4.77 10.82
C ILE A 159 4.08 -3.44 11.57
N GLU A 160 4.43 -2.33 10.93
CA GLU A 160 4.44 -1.01 11.57
C GLU A 160 3.04 -0.59 12.04
N MET A 161 2.02 -0.68 11.17
CA MET A 161 0.65 -0.29 11.54
C MET A 161 0.11 -1.16 12.68
N SER A 162 0.31 -2.48 12.63
CA SER A 162 -0.20 -3.37 13.67
C SER A 162 0.49 -3.12 15.01
N SER A 163 1.81 -2.90 14.99
CA SER A 163 2.60 -2.60 16.18
C SER A 163 2.15 -1.29 16.85
N ILE A 164 2.04 -0.21 16.06
CA ILE A 164 1.62 1.11 16.56
C ILE A 164 0.18 1.04 17.07
N ALA A 165 -0.75 0.45 16.31
CA ALA A 165 -2.14 0.35 16.69
C ALA A 165 -2.35 -0.43 18.00
N ALA A 166 -1.59 -1.52 18.20
CA ALA A 166 -1.69 -2.35 19.39
C ALA A 166 -1.25 -1.64 20.67
N GLN A 167 -0.31 -0.69 20.57
CA GLN A 167 0.27 0.01 21.72
C GLN A 167 -0.23 1.45 21.86
N TRP A 168 -1.01 1.95 20.90
CA TRP A 168 -1.42 3.36 20.77
C TRP A 168 -1.97 3.98 22.06
N ASN A 169 -2.76 3.19 22.80
CA ASN A 169 -3.38 3.61 24.05
C ASN A 169 -2.36 3.93 25.15
N VAL A 170 -1.18 3.30 25.16
CA VAL A 170 -0.18 3.43 26.23
C VAL A 170 1.12 4.09 25.81
N MET A 171 1.36 4.32 24.51
CA MET A 171 2.59 4.96 24.03
C MET A 171 2.82 6.32 24.71
N LYS A 172 4.07 6.67 24.98
CA LYS A 172 4.49 7.96 25.51
C LYS A 172 5.09 8.83 24.39
N PRO A 173 5.26 10.14 24.61
CA PRO A 173 5.92 11.00 23.63
C PRO A 173 7.30 10.50 23.17
N THR A 174 8.07 9.88 24.06
CA THR A 174 9.36 9.23 23.73
C THR A 174 9.21 8.10 22.71
N ASP A 175 8.14 7.32 22.80
CA ASP A 175 7.89 6.22 21.86
C ASP A 175 7.54 6.76 20.47
N PHE A 176 6.84 7.89 20.41
CA PHE A 176 6.58 8.58 19.15
C PHE A 176 7.83 9.13 18.49
N VAL A 177 8.76 9.68 19.27
CA VAL A 177 10.08 10.10 18.76
C VAL A 177 10.85 8.89 18.22
N ASN A 178 10.82 7.76 18.92
CA ASN A 178 11.46 6.52 18.45
C ASN A 178 10.85 6.02 17.13
N ILE A 179 9.52 6.08 16.98
CA ILE A 179 8.85 5.76 15.72
C ILE A 179 9.28 6.73 14.62
N LYS A 180 9.26 8.03 14.89
CA LYS A 180 9.68 9.07 13.92
C LYS A 180 11.09 8.81 13.40
N ASN A 181 12.02 8.48 14.28
CA ASN A 181 13.40 8.12 13.92
C ASN A 181 13.46 6.83 13.09
N ARG A 182 12.74 5.78 13.48
CA ARG A 182 12.66 4.51 12.73
C ARG A 182 12.05 4.68 11.34
N LEU A 183 11.11 5.60 11.18
CA LEU A 183 10.49 5.96 9.91
C LEU A 183 11.35 6.90 9.05
N GLU A 184 12.48 7.38 9.59
CA GLU A 184 13.42 8.28 8.95
C GLU A 184 12.80 9.64 8.56
N VAL A 185 11.99 10.23 9.45
CA VAL A 185 11.28 11.52 9.24
C VAL A 185 11.43 12.52 10.40
#